data_AF-A0A258C2T3-F1
#
_entry.id   AF-A0A258C2T3-F1
#
_cell.length_a   1.000
_cell.length_b   1.000
_cell.length_c   1.000
_cell.angle_alpha   90.00
_cell.angle_beta   90.00
_cell.angle_gamma   90.00
#
_symmetry.space_group_name_H-M   'P 1'
#
loop_
_entity.id
_entity.type
_entity.pdbx_description
1 polymer ?
#
loop_
_entity_poly.entity_id
_entity_poly.type
_entity_poly.pdbx_seq_one_letter_code
_entity_poly.pdbx_strand_id
1 'polypeptide(L)'
;FTLDGLNGLNPIAYARQAIALGLSTEEHGSRLFTNGAVTSGVLATDQALTDEAFNRLKTQFHGEHMGVANAYKPMILEMGLNWKPISLNAEDSQFLETRKMQRDEICAIFRVPPHLVASLEKATFNNVENLGLSFVNYALVPYLTRIENRIRVGLLNDKDRASHYAKFNAGALLRGDLKGRYESYGKGIQWGILSPNDCRELEDLNPRDGGDVYLTPMNMTTDPEAANADQATP
;
A
#
# COMPACT_ATOMS: atom_id res chain seq x y z
N PHE A 1 13.83 9.15 -2.24
CA PHE A 1 13.37 10.55 -2.34
C PHE A 1 14.49 11.42 -1.81
N THR A 2 14.68 12.62 -2.31
CA THR A 2 15.72 13.56 -1.86
C THR A 2 15.11 14.96 -1.91
N LEU A 3 15.23 15.79 -0.88
CA LEU A 3 14.79 17.20 -0.93
C LEU A 3 15.89 18.10 -1.53
N ASP A 4 17.13 17.67 -1.39
CA ASP A 4 18.36 18.37 -1.77
C ASP A 4 19.03 17.78 -3.02
N GLY A 5 18.53 16.64 -3.53
CA GLY A 5 19.11 15.91 -4.65
C GLY A 5 20.33 15.03 -4.30
N LEU A 6 20.79 15.05 -3.04
CA LEU A 6 22.01 14.37 -2.60
C LEU A 6 21.73 13.31 -1.54
N ASN A 7 20.87 13.60 -0.56
CA ASN A 7 20.60 12.71 0.56
C ASN A 7 19.22 12.05 0.45
N GLY A 8 19.21 10.74 0.62
CA GLY A 8 17.98 9.96 0.73
C GLY A 8 17.15 10.40 1.95
N LEU A 9 15.90 10.77 1.71
CA LEU A 9 14.91 10.96 2.77
C LEU A 9 14.55 9.61 3.38
N ASN A 10 14.65 9.54 4.70
CA ASN A 10 14.11 8.44 5.47
C ASN A 10 12.56 8.57 5.49
N PRO A 11 11.80 7.61 4.92
CA PRO A 11 10.34 7.67 4.88
C PRO A 11 9.70 7.76 6.28
N ILE A 12 10.29 7.11 7.28
CA ILE A 12 9.81 7.14 8.67
C ILE A 12 10.01 8.53 9.28
N ALA A 13 11.17 9.16 9.01
CA ALA A 13 11.44 10.50 9.50
C ALA A 13 10.51 11.54 8.85
N TYR A 14 10.25 11.38 7.55
CA TYR A 14 9.32 12.24 6.81
C TYR A 14 7.88 12.10 7.32
N ALA A 15 7.44 10.86 7.57
CA ALA A 15 6.09 10.56 8.05
C ALA A 15 5.93 10.53 9.57
N ARG A 16 6.90 11.07 10.32
CA ARG A 16 6.94 10.94 11.78
C ARG A 16 5.65 11.39 12.47
N GLN A 17 5.03 12.47 11.98
CA GLN A 17 3.80 13.01 12.57
C GLN A 17 2.60 12.08 12.36
N ALA A 18 2.42 11.54 11.16
CA ALA A 18 1.36 10.58 10.85
C ALA A 18 1.49 9.30 11.69
N ILE A 19 2.72 8.78 11.79
CA ILE A 19 3.01 7.59 12.61
C ILE A 19 2.76 7.88 14.10
N ALA A 20 3.18 9.04 14.60
CA ALA A 20 2.95 9.44 16.00
C ALA A 20 1.46 9.62 16.32
N LEU A 21 0.68 10.15 15.38
CA LEU A 21 -0.77 10.21 15.50
C LEU A 21 -1.38 8.80 15.59
N GLY A 22 -0.91 7.88 14.75
CA GLY A 22 -1.25 6.45 14.81
C GLY A 22 -1.03 5.84 16.20
N LEU A 23 0.18 5.96 16.75
CA LEU A 23 0.50 5.46 18.09
C LEU A 23 -0.39 6.10 19.17
N SER A 24 -0.63 7.41 19.08
CA SER A 24 -1.44 8.12 20.06
C SER A 24 -2.89 7.66 20.04
N THR A 25 -3.45 7.39 18.85
CA THR A 25 -4.80 6.83 18.70
C THR A 25 -4.87 5.40 19.24
N GLU A 26 -3.89 4.56 18.96
CA GLU A 26 -3.85 3.20 19.52
C GLU A 26 -3.74 3.21 21.04
N GLU A 27 -2.92 4.08 21.61
CA GLU A 27 -2.80 4.25 23.05
C GLU A 27 -4.11 4.79 23.66
N HIS A 28 -4.73 5.78 23.02
CA HIS A 28 -6.03 6.30 23.45
C HIS A 28 -7.10 5.22 23.45
N GLY A 29 -7.21 4.45 22.35
CA GLY A 29 -8.15 3.34 22.26
C GLY A 29 -7.85 2.24 23.27
N SER A 30 -6.58 1.87 23.44
CA SER A 30 -6.16 0.90 24.46
C SER A 30 -6.56 1.35 25.87
N ARG A 31 -6.37 2.63 26.22
CA ARG A 31 -6.80 3.18 27.51
C ARG A 31 -8.32 3.21 27.64
N LEU A 32 -9.04 3.60 26.59
CA LEU A 32 -10.50 3.58 26.55
C LEU A 32 -11.05 2.17 26.81
N PHE A 33 -10.54 1.16 26.11
CA PHE A 33 -10.97 -0.23 26.30
C PHE A 33 -10.47 -0.86 27.62
N THR A 34 -9.25 -0.52 28.06
CA THR A 34 -8.67 -1.06 29.32
C THR A 34 -9.38 -0.54 30.56
N ASN A 35 -9.84 0.71 30.53
CA ASN A 35 -10.63 1.26 31.63
C ASN A 35 -12.06 0.71 31.65
N GLY A 36 -12.43 -0.12 30.66
CA GLY A 36 -13.74 -0.74 30.52
C GLY A 36 -14.82 0.28 30.16
N ALA A 37 -15.96 -0.21 29.67
CA ALA A 37 -17.17 0.57 29.37
C ALA A 37 -17.75 1.39 30.55
N VAL A 38 -17.01 1.50 31.66
CA VAL A 38 -17.31 2.33 32.84
C VAL A 38 -16.89 3.79 32.60
N THR A 39 -16.06 4.07 31.61
CA THR A 39 -15.59 5.44 31.34
C THR A 39 -16.57 6.23 30.51
N SER A 40 -17.55 6.80 31.19
CA SER A 40 -17.82 8.24 31.15
C SER A 40 -19.13 8.52 31.89
N GLY A 41 -19.28 8.04 33.12
CA GLY A 41 -20.41 8.48 33.93
C GLY A 41 -20.03 9.64 34.81
N VAL A 42 -20.96 10.58 35.01
CA VAL A 42 -20.85 11.55 36.11
C VAL A 42 -21.68 11.03 37.27
N LEU A 43 -21.04 10.86 38.43
CA LEU A 43 -21.74 10.70 39.71
C LEU A 43 -22.22 12.07 40.16
N ALA A 44 -23.54 12.27 40.15
CA ALA A 44 -24.18 13.50 40.58
C ALA A 44 -24.97 13.27 41.87
N THR A 45 -24.90 14.24 42.79
CA THR A 45 -25.76 14.32 43.97
C THR A 45 -26.14 15.77 44.21
N ASP A 46 -27.35 15.99 44.70
CA ASP A 46 -27.84 17.31 45.10
C ASP A 46 -27.43 17.67 46.55
N GLN A 47 -26.77 16.74 47.25
CA GLN A 47 -26.34 16.89 48.65
C GLN A 47 -24.84 17.24 48.74
N ALA A 48 -24.48 18.06 49.73
CA ALA A 48 -23.08 18.35 50.02
C ALA A 48 -22.41 17.12 50.66
N LEU A 49 -21.32 16.64 50.03
CA LEU A 49 -20.49 15.58 50.57
C LEU A 49 -19.44 16.15 51.52
N THR A 50 -19.19 15.48 52.64
CA THR A 50 -18.02 15.76 53.47
C THR A 50 -16.75 15.23 52.80
N ASP A 51 -15.59 15.83 53.09
CA ASP A 51 -14.31 15.41 52.51
C ASP A 51 -13.99 13.93 52.78
N GLU A 52 -14.40 13.42 53.95
CA GLU A 52 -14.23 12.03 54.34
C GLU A 52 -15.11 11.08 53.50
N ALA A 53 -16.36 11.45 53.26
CA ALA A 53 -17.27 10.70 52.39
C ALA A 53 -16.78 10.72 50.93
N PHE A 54 -16.29 11.86 50.44
CA PHE A 54 -15.73 11.99 49.09
C PHE A 54 -14.49 11.09 48.90
N ASN A 55 -13.55 11.11 49.84
CA ASN A 55 -12.34 10.29 49.76
C ASN A 55 -12.63 8.78 49.85
N ARG A 56 -13.58 8.38 50.70
CA ARG A 56 -14.06 6.99 50.76
C ARG A 56 -14.62 6.54 49.41
N LEU A 57 -15.50 7.36 48.82
CA LEU A 57 -16.19 7.06 47.58
C LEU A 57 -15.22 7.00 46.39
N LYS A 58 -14.27 7.94 46.33
CA LYS A 58 -13.19 7.94 45.34
C LYS A 58 -12.35 6.66 45.41
N THR A 59 -11.98 6.24 46.62
CA THR A 59 -11.15 5.03 46.83
C THR A 59 -11.91 3.77 46.42
N GLN A 60 -13.18 3.66 46.82
CA GLN A 60 -14.03 2.54 46.46
C GLN A 60 -14.26 2.48 44.94
N PHE A 61 -14.55 3.63 44.31
CA PHE A 61 -14.75 3.71 42.86
C PHE A 61 -13.50 3.29 42.07
N HIS A 62 -12.32 3.77 42.48
CA HIS A 62 -11.06 3.38 41.84
C HIS A 62 -10.68 1.92 42.09
N GLY A 63 -11.03 1.33 43.25
CA GLY A 63 -10.69 -0.05 43.59
C GLY A 63 -11.63 -1.09 42.97
N GLU A 64 -12.93 -0.81 42.96
CA GLU A 64 -13.97 -1.80 42.65
C GLU A 64 -14.53 -1.69 41.23
N HIS A 65 -14.39 -0.53 40.58
CA HIS A 65 -15.06 -0.24 39.31
C HIS A 65 -14.14 0.25 38.18
N MET A 66 -12.85 0.46 38.44
CA MET A 66 -11.87 0.74 37.38
C MET A 66 -11.21 -0.54 36.85
N GLY A 67 -10.99 -0.59 35.55
CA GLY A 67 -10.24 -1.64 34.86
C GLY A 67 -11.09 -2.80 34.33
N VAL A 68 -10.59 -3.50 33.31
CA VAL A 68 -11.29 -4.59 32.60
C VAL A 68 -11.79 -5.69 33.55
N ALA A 69 -11.00 -6.07 34.56
CA ALA A 69 -11.35 -7.14 35.50
C ALA A 69 -12.56 -6.80 36.41
N ASN A 70 -12.88 -5.52 36.52
CA ASN A 70 -13.97 -4.98 37.33
C ASN A 70 -15.16 -4.52 36.47
N ALA A 71 -15.08 -4.70 35.15
CA ALA A 71 -16.18 -4.38 34.24
C ALA A 71 -17.44 -5.18 34.61
N TYR A 72 -18.61 -4.56 34.45
CA TYR A 72 -19.92 -5.13 34.76
C TYR A 72 -20.22 -5.42 36.24
N LYS A 73 -19.36 -5.00 37.17
CA LYS A 73 -19.69 -5.05 38.60
C LYS A 73 -20.81 -4.05 38.92
N PRO A 74 -21.93 -4.48 39.53
CA PRO A 74 -22.98 -3.56 39.96
C PRO A 74 -22.44 -2.52 40.94
N MET A 75 -22.67 -1.24 40.67
CA MET A 75 -22.28 -0.15 41.57
C MET A 75 -23.44 0.17 42.52
N ILE A 76 -23.18 0.13 43.83
CA ILE A 76 -24.13 0.54 44.85
C ILE A 76 -23.93 2.04 45.10
N LEU A 77 -25.01 2.81 44.98
CA LEU A 77 -24.99 4.26 45.14
C LEU A 77 -25.69 4.65 46.45
N GLU A 78 -24.96 5.29 47.35
CA GLU A 78 -25.46 5.80 48.63
C GLU A 78 -25.79 7.31 48.53
N MET A 79 -26.47 7.87 49.54
CA MET A 79 -26.65 9.34 49.70
C MET A 79 -27.29 10.07 48.49
N GLY A 80 -28.20 9.39 47.77
CA GLY A 80 -28.89 9.97 46.62
C GLY A 80 -28.00 10.17 45.39
N LEU A 81 -26.85 9.50 45.32
CA LEU A 81 -26.00 9.52 44.13
C LEU A 81 -26.69 8.88 42.93
N ASN A 82 -26.61 9.56 41.80
CA ASN A 82 -27.12 9.08 40.52
C ASN A 82 -25.99 8.96 39.51
N TRP A 83 -25.94 7.83 38.81
CA TRP A 83 -25.00 7.58 37.71
C TRP A 83 -25.63 8.04 36.40
N LYS A 84 -25.05 9.09 35.80
CA LYS A 84 -25.43 9.54 34.45
C LYS A 84 -24.43 9.00 33.44
N PRO A 85 -24.75 7.95 32.65
CA PRO A 85 -23.84 7.45 31.63
C PRO A 85 -23.72 8.48 30.50
N ILE A 86 -22.50 8.84 30.11
CA ILE A 86 -22.24 9.48 28.82
C ILE A 86 -22.15 8.34 27.80
N SER A 87 -22.93 8.46 26.73
CA SER A 87 -22.98 7.45 25.68
C SER A 87 -21.74 7.55 24.79
N LEU A 88 -20.99 6.46 24.69
CA LEU A 88 -19.81 6.30 23.81
C LEU A 88 -20.15 5.80 22.39
N ASN A 89 -21.42 5.55 22.08
CA ASN A 89 -21.81 4.71 20.94
C ASN A 89 -21.40 5.25 19.54
N ALA A 90 -21.13 6.56 19.42
CA ALA A 90 -20.63 7.17 18.18
C ALA A 90 -19.10 7.03 18.02
N GLU A 91 -18.37 6.85 19.11
CA GLU A 91 -16.91 6.88 19.17
C GLU A 91 -16.31 5.57 18.64
N ASP A 92 -16.94 4.42 18.91
CA ASP A 92 -16.45 3.11 18.43
C ASP A 92 -16.38 3.01 16.91
N SER A 93 -17.42 3.53 16.22
CA SER A 93 -17.44 3.56 14.75
C SER A 93 -16.40 4.54 14.19
N GLN A 94 -16.22 5.69 14.84
CA GLN A 94 -15.21 6.68 14.42
C GLN A 94 -13.79 6.21 14.71
N PHE A 95 -13.57 5.42 15.76
CA PHE A 95 -12.30 4.82 16.11
C PHE A 95 -11.84 3.79 15.07
N LEU A 96 -12.74 2.90 14.64
CA LEU A 96 -12.46 1.93 13.57
C LEU A 96 -12.09 2.63 12.26
N GLU A 97 -12.84 3.66 11.85
CA GLU A 97 -12.53 4.43 10.64
C GLU A 97 -11.19 5.16 10.76
N THR A 98 -10.85 5.71 11.93
CA THR A 98 -9.55 6.35 12.19
C THR A 98 -8.41 5.34 12.02
N ARG A 99 -8.54 4.12 12.55
CA ARG A 99 -7.51 3.07 12.39
C ARG A 99 -7.34 2.63 10.93
N LYS A 100 -8.42 2.56 10.17
CA LYS A 100 -8.35 2.26 8.73
C LYS A 100 -7.62 3.36 7.97
N MET A 101 -7.96 4.62 8.23
CA MET A 101 -7.30 5.77 7.61
C MET A 101 -5.80 5.81 7.92
N GLN A 102 -5.42 5.49 9.15
CA GLN A 102 -4.00 5.37 9.55
C GLN A 102 -3.27 4.28 8.77
N ARG A 103 -3.88 3.10 8.60
CA ARG A 103 -3.30 2.03 7.80
C ARG A 103 -3.09 2.47 6.34
N ASP A 104 -4.06 3.17 5.76
CA ASP A 104 -3.98 3.66 4.38
C ASP A 104 -2.92 4.76 4.23
N GLU A 105 -2.76 5.64 5.23
CA GLU A 105 -1.71 6.65 5.27
C GLU A 105 -0.30 6.03 5.31
N ILE A 106 -0.11 4.98 6.14
CA ILE A 106 1.13 4.19 6.18
C ILE A 106 1.41 3.53 4.82
N CYS A 107 0.38 2.90 4.22
CA CYS A 107 0.48 2.31 2.89
C CYS A 107 0.93 3.35 1.84
N ALA A 108 0.38 4.57 1.89
CA ALA A 108 0.72 5.65 0.97
C ALA A 108 2.19 6.10 1.07
N ILE A 109 2.74 6.17 2.29
CA ILE A 109 4.15 6.53 2.53
C ILE A 109 5.10 5.56 1.83
N PHE A 110 4.78 4.27 1.86
CA PHE A 110 5.58 3.23 1.21
C PHE A 110 5.17 2.94 -0.25
N ARG A 111 4.12 3.60 -0.75
CA ARG A 111 3.49 3.33 -2.07
C ARG A 111 3.05 1.87 -2.22
N VAL A 112 2.71 1.22 -1.11
CA VAL A 112 2.20 -0.15 -1.09
C VAL A 112 0.69 -0.07 -1.20
N PRO A 113 0.05 -0.73 -2.18
CA PRO A 113 -1.40 -0.76 -2.24
C PRO A 113 -2.02 -1.44 -1.02
N PRO A 114 -3.17 -0.95 -0.52
CA PRO A 114 -3.82 -1.50 0.67
C PRO A 114 -4.16 -3.00 0.57
N HIS A 115 -4.45 -3.51 -0.64
CA HIS A 115 -4.79 -4.92 -0.84
C HIS A 115 -3.65 -5.89 -0.46
N LEU A 116 -2.39 -5.46 -0.54
CA LEU A 116 -1.23 -6.26 -0.11
C LEU A 116 -1.11 -6.37 1.42
N VAL A 117 -1.75 -5.46 2.16
CA VAL A 117 -1.82 -5.43 3.63
C VAL A 117 -3.17 -5.98 4.13
N ALA A 118 -3.81 -6.83 3.31
CA ALA A 118 -5.13 -7.42 3.57
C ALA A 118 -6.28 -6.40 3.79
N SER A 119 -6.10 -5.16 3.32
CA SER A 119 -7.16 -4.14 3.30
C SER A 119 -7.94 -4.23 1.98
N LEU A 120 -9.00 -5.03 1.96
CA LEU A 120 -9.77 -5.34 0.74
C LEU A 120 -11.14 -4.67 0.66
N GLU A 121 -11.45 -3.69 1.52
CA GLU A 121 -12.82 -3.12 1.64
C GLU A 121 -13.42 -2.58 0.34
N LYS A 122 -12.58 -2.14 -0.61
CA LYS A 122 -13.03 -1.56 -1.90
C LYS A 122 -12.45 -2.28 -3.13
N ALA A 123 -11.74 -3.39 -2.95
CA ALA A 123 -11.07 -4.08 -4.05
C ALA A 123 -11.91 -5.25 -4.57
N THR A 124 -12.39 -5.15 -5.82
CA THR A 124 -12.92 -6.29 -6.57
C THR A 124 -11.78 -7.07 -7.24
N PHE A 125 -11.97 -8.37 -7.50
CA PHE A 125 -10.91 -9.24 -8.07
C PHE A 125 -10.28 -8.67 -9.36
N ASN A 126 -11.08 -8.09 -10.27
CA ASN A 126 -10.58 -7.45 -11.50
C ASN A 126 -9.73 -6.18 -11.25
N ASN A 127 -9.94 -5.51 -10.12
CA ASN A 127 -9.13 -4.35 -9.72
C ASN A 127 -7.80 -4.79 -9.10
N VAL A 128 -7.75 -5.94 -8.44
CA VAL A 128 -6.54 -6.42 -7.75
C VAL A 128 -5.37 -6.68 -8.72
N GLU A 129 -5.62 -7.28 -9.89
CA GLU A 129 -4.57 -7.48 -10.90
C GLU A 129 -3.99 -6.15 -11.41
N ASN A 130 -4.86 -5.19 -11.75
CA ASN A 130 -4.45 -3.85 -12.19
C ASN A 130 -3.71 -3.06 -11.09
N LEU A 131 -4.12 -3.23 -9.83
CA LEU A 131 -3.44 -2.65 -8.68
C LEU A 131 -2.07 -3.30 -8.44
N GLY A 132 -1.93 -4.60 -8.70
CA GLY A 132 -0.66 -5.33 -8.68
C GLY A 132 0.31 -4.80 -9.73
N LEU A 133 -0.16 -4.60 -10.98
CA LEU A 133 0.64 -3.97 -12.04
C LEU A 133 1.08 -2.56 -11.67
N SER A 134 0.16 -1.76 -11.11
CA SER A 134 0.44 -0.40 -10.67
C SER A 134 1.50 -0.36 -9.56
N PHE A 135 1.48 -1.32 -8.63
CA PHE A 135 2.50 -1.44 -7.60
C PHE A 135 3.90 -1.68 -8.17
N VAL A 136 4.01 -2.62 -9.11
CA VAL A 136 5.29 -2.92 -9.76
C VAL A 136 5.83 -1.67 -10.45
N ASN A 137 5.00 -0.99 -11.25
CA ASN A 137 5.43 0.15 -12.05
C ASN A 137 5.74 1.41 -11.23
N TYR A 138 4.91 1.75 -10.24
CA TYR A 138 5.02 3.04 -9.53
C TYR A 138 5.78 2.96 -8.20
N ALA A 139 5.88 1.77 -7.60
CA ALA A 139 6.64 1.55 -6.37
C ALA A 139 7.95 0.83 -6.64
N LEU A 140 7.91 -0.39 -7.19
CA LEU A 140 9.10 -1.26 -7.27
C LEU A 140 10.12 -0.82 -8.32
N VAL A 141 9.68 -0.58 -9.57
CA VAL A 141 10.59 -0.21 -10.68
C VAL A 141 11.50 0.97 -10.31
N PRO A 142 11.00 2.09 -9.73
CA PRO A 142 11.87 3.18 -9.28
C PRO A 142 12.94 2.77 -8.25
N TYR A 143 12.65 1.81 -7.36
CA TYR A 143 13.66 1.29 -6.42
C TYR A 143 14.67 0.39 -7.11
N LEU A 144 14.20 -0.52 -7.97
CA LEU A 144 15.06 -1.42 -8.73
C LEU A 144 16.03 -0.63 -9.61
N THR A 145 15.54 0.35 -10.38
CA THR A 145 16.37 1.21 -11.22
C THR A 145 17.40 2.02 -10.43
N ARG A 146 17.05 2.47 -9.21
CA ARG A 146 18.04 3.13 -8.33
C ARG A 146 19.17 2.17 -7.92
N ILE A 147 18.84 0.93 -7.60
CA ILE A 147 19.82 -0.10 -7.23
C ILE A 147 20.68 -0.45 -8.45
N GLU A 148 20.08 -0.64 -9.63
CA GLU A 148 20.79 -0.88 -10.90
C GLU A 148 21.77 0.24 -11.22
N ASN A 149 21.34 1.50 -11.11
CA ASN A 149 22.20 2.66 -11.31
C ASN A 149 23.35 2.70 -10.30
N ARG A 150 23.08 2.31 -9.03
CA ARG A 150 24.14 2.25 -8.02
C ARG A 150 25.14 1.13 -8.31
N ILE A 151 24.68 -0.02 -8.79
CA ILE A 151 25.55 -1.12 -9.25
C ILE A 151 26.41 -0.64 -10.43
N ARG A 152 25.81 0.03 -11.41
CA ARG A 152 26.53 0.57 -12.58
C ARG A 152 27.66 1.52 -12.18
N VAL A 153 27.42 2.41 -11.23
CA VAL A 153 28.44 3.38 -10.78
C VAL A 153 29.43 2.75 -9.79
N GLY A 154 28.98 1.83 -8.93
CA GLY A 154 29.78 1.30 -7.82
C GLY A 154 30.59 0.05 -8.13
N LEU A 155 30.14 -0.78 -9.07
CA LEU A 155 30.74 -2.09 -9.36
C LEU A 155 31.34 -2.18 -10.77
N LEU A 156 30.87 -1.38 -11.73
CA LEU A 156 31.42 -1.37 -13.09
C LEU A 156 32.42 -0.23 -13.27
N ASN A 157 33.58 -0.56 -13.86
CA ASN A 157 34.57 0.41 -14.31
C ASN A 157 34.10 1.12 -15.59
N ASP A 158 34.67 2.29 -15.90
CA ASP A 158 34.22 3.12 -17.03
C ASP A 158 34.22 2.39 -18.39
N LYS A 159 35.15 1.45 -18.59
CA LYS A 159 35.21 0.63 -19.80
C LYS A 159 34.07 -0.39 -19.88
N ASP A 160 33.70 -0.98 -18.75
CA ASP A 160 32.66 -2.02 -18.68
C ASP A 160 31.25 -1.43 -18.70
N ARG A 161 31.08 -0.16 -18.32
CA ARG A 161 29.78 0.56 -18.34
C ARG A 161 29.19 0.77 -19.74
N ALA A 162 29.99 0.58 -20.80
CA ALA A 162 29.56 0.68 -22.19
C ALA A 162 29.02 -0.64 -22.74
N SER A 163 29.50 -1.78 -22.22
CA SER A 163 29.18 -3.12 -22.71
C SER A 163 28.33 -3.95 -21.74
N HIS A 164 28.35 -3.64 -20.45
CA HIS A 164 27.65 -4.38 -19.40
C HIS A 164 26.72 -3.47 -18.61
N TYR A 165 25.58 -4.02 -18.23
CA TYR A 165 24.62 -3.39 -17.34
C TYR A 165 24.00 -4.44 -16.42
N ALA A 166 23.60 -4.01 -15.22
CA ALA A 166 22.81 -4.83 -14.32
C ALA A 166 21.35 -4.43 -14.46
N LYS A 167 20.46 -5.40 -14.59
CA LYS A 167 19.01 -5.19 -14.66
C LYS A 167 18.30 -6.26 -13.84
N PHE A 168 17.36 -5.86 -13.02
CA PHE A 168 16.43 -6.76 -12.36
C PHE A 168 15.38 -7.23 -13.36
N ASN A 169 15.14 -8.53 -13.41
CA ASN A 169 14.03 -9.07 -14.19
C ASN A 169 12.70 -8.79 -13.46
N ALA A 170 12.14 -7.60 -13.67
CA ALA A 170 10.79 -7.25 -13.23
C ALA A 170 9.68 -7.98 -14.01
N GLY A 171 10.00 -8.53 -15.19
CA GLY A 171 9.09 -9.39 -15.95
C GLY A 171 8.69 -10.66 -15.19
N ALA A 172 9.53 -11.12 -14.25
CA ALA A 172 9.20 -12.21 -13.35
C ALA A 172 8.02 -11.90 -12.41
N LEU A 173 7.79 -10.64 -12.05
CA LEU A 173 6.61 -10.21 -11.27
C LEU A 173 5.36 -10.12 -12.16
N LEU A 174 5.53 -9.80 -13.44
CA LEU A 174 4.47 -9.75 -14.45
C LEU A 174 4.09 -11.13 -15.01
N ARG A 175 4.83 -12.20 -14.67
CA ARG A 175 4.52 -13.59 -15.06
C ARG A 175 3.13 -14.04 -14.61
N GLY A 176 2.50 -13.37 -13.65
CA GLY A 176 1.12 -13.66 -13.25
C GLY A 176 0.10 -13.46 -14.38
N ASP A 177 0.31 -12.50 -15.29
CA ASP A 177 -0.54 -12.27 -16.46
C ASP A 177 0.16 -12.72 -17.75
N LEU A 178 0.33 -14.03 -17.90
CA LEU A 178 0.84 -14.60 -19.15
C LEU A 178 -0.05 -14.20 -20.34
N LYS A 179 -1.37 -14.15 -20.15
CA LYS A 179 -2.31 -13.89 -21.23
C LYS A 179 -2.09 -12.51 -21.84
N GLY A 180 -2.15 -11.43 -21.05
CA GLY A 180 -1.95 -10.06 -21.54
C GLY A 180 -0.56 -9.83 -22.14
N ARG A 181 0.46 -10.49 -21.58
CA ARG A 181 1.83 -10.43 -22.08
C ARG A 181 1.99 -11.08 -23.46
N TYR A 182 1.50 -12.32 -23.64
CA TYR A 182 1.55 -13.00 -24.94
C TYR A 182 0.62 -12.34 -25.98
N GLU A 183 -0.52 -11.78 -25.57
CA GLU A 183 -1.38 -10.97 -26.45
C GLU A 183 -0.67 -9.70 -26.92
N SER A 184 0.11 -9.05 -26.05
CA SER A 184 0.90 -7.86 -26.38
C SER A 184 2.03 -8.19 -27.36
N TYR A 185 2.75 -9.29 -27.13
CA TYR A 185 3.76 -9.80 -28.08
C TYR A 185 3.14 -10.17 -29.43
N GLY A 186 1.98 -10.82 -29.43
CA GLY A 186 1.25 -11.14 -30.65
C GLY A 186 0.92 -9.89 -31.47
N LYS A 187 0.45 -8.82 -30.83
CA LYS A 187 0.21 -7.52 -31.48
C LYS A 187 1.50 -6.88 -31.97
N GLY A 188 2.56 -6.88 -31.17
CA GLY A 188 3.86 -6.32 -31.55
C GLY A 188 4.46 -7.01 -32.78
N ILE A 189 4.39 -8.34 -32.83
CA ILE A 189 4.82 -9.13 -33.98
C ILE A 189 3.92 -8.88 -35.19
N GLN A 190 2.60 -8.85 -34.99
CA GLN A 190 1.63 -8.61 -36.07
C GLN A 190 1.83 -7.25 -36.74
N TRP A 191 2.16 -6.21 -35.97
CA TRP A 191 2.41 -4.85 -36.46
C TRP A 191 3.86 -4.61 -36.91
N GLY A 192 4.74 -5.61 -36.86
CA GLY A 192 6.14 -5.48 -37.25
C GLY A 192 7.00 -4.64 -36.30
N ILE A 193 6.53 -4.43 -35.06
CA ILE A 193 7.26 -3.68 -34.02
C ILE A 193 8.29 -4.57 -33.31
N LEU A 194 7.98 -5.86 -33.16
CA LEU A 194 8.83 -6.84 -32.47
C LEU A 194 9.07 -8.07 -33.36
N SER A 195 10.29 -8.59 -33.33
CA SER A 195 10.61 -9.90 -33.90
C SER A 195 10.30 -11.01 -32.89
N PRO A 196 10.07 -12.25 -33.34
CA PRO A 196 9.98 -13.41 -32.45
C PRO A 196 11.20 -13.57 -31.51
N ASN A 197 12.41 -13.17 -31.91
CA ASN A 197 13.60 -13.22 -31.07
C ASN A 197 13.64 -12.07 -30.05
N ASP A 198 13.13 -10.88 -30.37
CA ASP A 198 12.98 -9.77 -29.40
C ASP A 198 12.10 -10.21 -28.23
N CYS A 199 10.98 -10.90 -28.53
CA CYS A 199 10.10 -11.46 -27.52
C CYS A 199 10.76 -12.57 -26.70
N ARG A 200 11.68 -13.37 -27.29
CA ARG A 200 12.40 -14.42 -26.56
C ARG A 200 13.48 -13.84 -25.65
N GLU A 201 14.19 -12.81 -26.09
CA GLU A 201 15.12 -12.07 -25.25
C GLU A 201 14.41 -11.46 -24.03
N LEU A 202 13.22 -10.88 -24.21
CA LEU A 202 12.39 -10.36 -23.11
C LEU A 202 11.94 -11.46 -22.12
N GLU A 203 11.88 -12.72 -22.55
CA GLU A 203 11.58 -13.88 -21.73
C GLU A 203 12.82 -14.60 -21.19
N ASP A 204 14.02 -14.03 -21.37
CA ASP A 204 15.31 -14.65 -21.06
C ASP A 204 15.50 -16.03 -21.73
N LEU A 205 14.96 -16.21 -22.94
CA LEU A 205 15.06 -17.42 -23.75
C LEU A 205 16.08 -17.25 -24.88
N ASN A 206 16.82 -18.32 -25.19
CA ASN A 206 17.74 -18.32 -26.32
C ASN A 206 17.01 -18.04 -27.64
N PRO A 207 17.64 -17.27 -28.57
CA PRO A 207 17.07 -16.98 -29.88
C PRO A 207 16.87 -18.25 -30.69
N ARG A 208 15.95 -18.20 -31.66
CA ARG A 208 15.71 -19.27 -32.63
C ARG A 208 16.06 -18.82 -34.04
N ASP A 209 16.39 -19.78 -34.87
CA ASP A 209 16.63 -19.53 -36.30
C ASP A 209 15.36 -19.01 -36.99
N GLY A 210 15.53 -18.03 -37.90
CA GLY A 210 14.43 -17.29 -38.54
C GLY A 210 13.61 -16.38 -37.62
N GLY A 211 14.06 -16.15 -36.38
CA GLY A 211 13.34 -15.35 -35.38
C GLY A 211 13.56 -13.84 -35.46
N ASP A 212 14.53 -13.36 -36.26
CA ASP A 212 14.86 -11.94 -36.42
C ASP A 212 14.08 -11.27 -37.58
N VAL A 213 13.16 -12.00 -38.21
CA VAL A 213 12.34 -11.50 -39.33
C VAL A 213 11.13 -10.76 -38.77
N TYR A 214 11.05 -9.46 -39.07
CA TYR A 214 9.89 -8.63 -38.76
C TYR A 214 8.77 -8.90 -39.77
N LEU A 215 7.55 -9.12 -39.26
CA LEU A 215 6.39 -9.25 -40.13
C LEU A 215 5.95 -7.85 -40.59
N THR A 216 5.79 -7.68 -41.89
CA THR A 216 5.11 -6.51 -42.46
C THR A 216 3.64 -6.83 -42.66
N PRO A 217 2.71 -6.15 -41.96
CA PRO A 217 1.28 -6.37 -42.16
C PRO A 217 0.92 -6.11 -43.62
N MET A 218 0.37 -7.12 -44.30
CA MET A 218 0.01 -7.06 -45.72
C MET A 218 -1.05 -5.97 -46.03
N ASN A 219 -1.75 -5.47 -45.00
CA ASN A 219 -2.78 -4.45 -45.07
C ASN A 219 -2.29 -3.02 -44.71
N MET A 220 -1.04 -2.84 -44.28
CA MET A 220 -0.45 -1.53 -44.01
C MET A 220 0.65 -1.26 -45.04
N THR A 221 0.27 -0.65 -46.16
CA THR A 221 1.22 -0.06 -47.10
C THR A 221 1.88 1.16 -46.44
N THR A 222 3.22 1.20 -46.47
CA THR A 222 3.99 2.41 -46.11
C THR A 222 4.89 2.91 -47.25
N ASP A 223 4.83 2.31 -48.46
CA ASP A 223 5.23 2.95 -49.72
C ASP A 223 4.77 2.13 -50.97
N PRO A 224 4.64 2.75 -52.16
CA PRO A 224 3.64 2.50 -53.21
C PRO A 224 4.27 1.85 -54.45
N GLU A 225 5.51 1.34 -54.34
CA GLU A 225 6.31 0.86 -55.47
C GLU A 225 5.99 -0.58 -55.90
N ALA A 226 5.19 -1.33 -55.13
CA ALA A 226 4.62 -2.59 -55.61
C ALA A 226 3.44 -2.39 -56.58
N ALA A 227 2.89 -1.17 -56.71
CA ALA A 227 1.85 -0.89 -57.70
C ALA A 227 2.39 -0.70 -59.13
N ASN A 228 3.71 -0.47 -59.27
CA ASN A 228 4.36 -0.22 -60.57
C ASN A 228 5.13 -1.42 -61.13
N ALA A 229 5.20 -2.56 -60.43
CA ALA A 229 5.93 -3.74 -60.89
C ALA A 229 5.10 -4.69 -61.78
N ASP A 230 3.77 -4.57 -61.78
CA ASP A 230 2.89 -5.46 -62.57
C ASP A 230 2.44 -4.87 -63.93
N GLN A 231 3.02 -3.74 -64.37
CA GLN A 231 2.76 -3.17 -65.72
C GLN A 231 3.90 -3.35 -66.74
N ALA A 232 4.96 -4.10 -66.43
CA ALA A 232 6.00 -4.42 -67.40
C ALA A 232 6.09 -5.95 -67.63
N THR A 233 5.37 -6.32 -68.67
CA THR A 233 5.26 -7.58 -69.43
C THR A 233 6.58 -8.32 -69.73
N PRO A 234 6.49 -9.56 -70.22
CA PRO A 234 6.38 -9.76 -71.67
C PRO A 234 4.99 -10.16 -72.17
#